data_AF-A0A974NHL0-F1
#
_entry.id   AF-A0A974NHL0-F1
#
_cell.length_a   1.000
_cell.length_b   1.000
_cell.length_c   1.000
_cell.angle_alpha   90.00
_cell.angle_beta   90.00
_cell.angle_gamma   90.00
#
_symmetry.space_group_name_H-M   'P 1'
#
loop_
_entity.id
_entity.type
_entity.pdbx_description
1 polymer ?
#
loop_
_entity_poly.entity_id
_entity_poly.type
_entity_poly.pdbx_seq_one_letter_code
_entity_poly.pdbx_strand_id
1 'polypeptide(L)'
;MSKNDSDCFALDDYEKKYCESPSADCIDHSFVAMIAHNVNKAYCHSIGDDSQPNWHEAPQWQKDSAINGVKYHLSNDNVTPEQSHESWLKQKQDEGWKYGEVKDPEKKEHPCFRPYSELPQEQRTKDFLFKAVVDSFKF
;
A
#
# COMPACT_ATOMS: atom_id res chain seq x y z
N MET A 1 -20.42 -18.23 -51.72
CA MET A 1 -20.81 -18.07 -50.29
C MET A 1 -19.58 -17.57 -49.55
N SER A 2 -19.40 -16.24 -49.48
CA SER A 2 -18.33 -15.60 -48.71
C SER A 2 -18.91 -15.23 -47.36
N LYS A 3 -18.34 -15.74 -46.27
CA LYS A 3 -18.64 -15.25 -44.92
C LYS A 3 -17.79 -14.00 -44.70
N ASN A 4 -18.42 -12.89 -44.38
CA ASN A 4 -17.74 -11.65 -44.01
C ASN A 4 -17.18 -11.79 -42.59
N ASP A 5 -15.91 -11.42 -42.45
CA ASP A 5 -15.26 -11.12 -41.18
C ASP A 5 -15.82 -9.81 -40.64
N SER A 6 -16.73 -9.89 -39.67
CA SER A 6 -17.17 -8.73 -38.91
C SER A 6 -17.78 -9.20 -37.58
N ASP A 7 -16.89 -9.56 -36.66
CA ASP A 7 -17.15 -9.51 -35.22
C ASP A 7 -15.94 -8.85 -34.55
N CYS A 8 -15.73 -7.58 -34.88
CA CYS A 8 -15.05 -6.67 -33.98
C CYS A 8 -16.17 -6.17 -33.04
N PHE A 9 -16.26 -6.73 -31.84
CA PHE A 9 -17.22 -6.27 -30.83
C PHE A 9 -16.99 -4.78 -30.60
N ALA A 10 -17.90 -3.96 -31.13
CA ALA A 10 -17.86 -2.53 -30.90
C ALA A 10 -18.12 -2.31 -29.41
N LEU A 11 -17.07 -1.95 -28.67
CA LEU A 11 -17.16 -1.56 -27.27
C LEU A 11 -18.25 -0.49 -27.12
N ASP A 12 -19.16 -0.70 -26.18
CA ASP A 12 -20.25 0.23 -25.96
C ASP A 12 -19.72 1.56 -25.39
N ASP A 13 -20.56 2.59 -25.39
CA ASP A 13 -20.16 3.92 -24.93
C ASP A 13 -19.85 3.95 -23.41
N TYR A 14 -20.20 2.88 -22.68
CA TYR A 14 -19.82 2.68 -21.29
C TYR A 14 -18.38 2.14 -21.20
N GLU A 15 -18.03 1.11 -21.95
CA GLU A 15 -16.67 0.55 -22.03
C GLU A 15 -15.66 1.56 -22.59
N LYS A 16 -16.03 2.34 -23.61
CA LYS A 16 -15.17 3.41 -24.15
C LYS A 16 -14.86 4.52 -23.13
N LYS A 17 -15.78 4.82 -22.21
CA LYS A 17 -15.58 5.83 -21.14
C LYS A 17 -14.51 5.40 -20.13
N TYR A 18 -14.26 4.09 -20.00
CA TYR A 18 -13.27 3.52 -19.08
C TYR A 18 -12.08 2.88 -19.83
N CYS A 19 -12.00 3.02 -21.15
CA CYS A 19 -10.88 2.53 -21.98
C CYS A 19 -9.64 3.41 -21.94
N GLU A 20 -9.70 4.60 -21.35
CA GLU A 20 -8.49 5.38 -21.09
C GLU A 20 -7.86 4.85 -19.80
N SER A 21 -6.74 4.13 -19.95
CA SER A 21 -5.88 3.76 -18.83
C SER A 21 -5.64 5.00 -17.97
N PRO A 22 -5.97 4.99 -16.67
CA PRO A 22 -5.74 6.13 -15.80
C PRO A 22 -4.27 6.54 -15.93
N SER A 23 -3.98 7.74 -16.43
CA SER A 23 -2.61 8.23 -16.43
C SER A 23 -2.14 8.32 -14.97
N ALA A 24 -0.88 8.01 -14.69
CA ALA A 24 -0.34 7.96 -13.33
C ALA A 24 -0.62 9.25 -12.49
N ASP A 25 -0.88 10.38 -13.16
CA ASP A 25 -1.22 11.67 -12.55
C ASP A 25 -2.65 11.80 -11.99
N CYS A 26 -3.55 10.82 -12.21
CA CYS A 26 -4.93 10.86 -11.70
C CYS A 26 -5.20 9.97 -10.48
N ILE A 27 -4.21 9.19 -10.02
CA ILE A 27 -4.37 8.29 -8.86
C ILE A 27 -4.38 9.12 -7.58
N ASP A 28 -5.51 9.11 -6.86
CA ASP A 28 -5.56 9.66 -5.50
C ASP A 28 -4.78 8.76 -4.53
N HIS A 29 -3.55 9.17 -4.23
CA HIS A 29 -2.67 8.49 -3.28
C HIS A 29 -3.32 8.27 -1.90
N SER A 30 -4.17 9.19 -1.45
CA SER A 30 -4.84 9.09 -0.15
C SER A 30 -5.91 7.99 -0.16
N PHE A 31 -6.62 7.86 -1.27
CA PHE A 31 -7.60 6.78 -1.46
C PHE A 31 -6.92 5.40 -1.50
N VAL A 32 -5.84 5.25 -2.26
CA VAL A 32 -5.08 3.99 -2.29
C VAL A 32 -4.48 3.67 -0.92
N ALA A 33 -3.94 4.68 -0.21
CA ALA A 33 -3.38 4.50 1.13
C ALA A 33 -4.44 4.06 2.15
N MET A 34 -5.65 4.60 2.06
CA MET A 34 -6.79 4.18 2.88
C MET A 34 -7.13 2.71 2.65
N ILE A 35 -7.18 2.26 1.39
CA ILE A 35 -7.47 0.85 1.07
C ILE A 35 -6.36 -0.05 1.63
N ALA A 36 -5.09 0.30 1.38
CA ALA A 36 -3.95 -0.49 1.87
C ALA A 36 -3.91 -0.56 3.41
N HIS A 37 -4.20 0.55 4.10
CA HIS A 37 -4.36 0.58 5.56
C HIS A 37 -5.49 -0.34 6.03
N ASN A 38 -6.65 -0.30 5.39
CA ASN A 38 -7.80 -1.12 5.76
C ASN A 38 -7.55 -2.61 5.53
N VAL A 39 -6.85 -2.99 4.47
CA VAL A 39 -6.41 -4.38 4.23
C VAL A 39 -5.45 -4.83 5.31
N ASN A 40 -4.44 -4.02 5.65
CA ASN A 40 -3.51 -4.33 6.75
C ASN A 40 -4.22 -4.43 8.10
N LYS A 41 -5.19 -3.55 8.38
CA LYS A 41 -6.02 -3.61 9.60
C LYS A 41 -6.84 -4.90 9.65
N ALA A 42 -7.50 -5.28 8.56
CA ALA A 42 -8.27 -6.52 8.49
C ALA A 42 -7.37 -7.75 8.72
N TYR A 43 -6.16 -7.73 8.14
CA TYR A 43 -5.15 -8.76 8.38
C TYR A 43 -4.72 -8.82 9.85
N CYS A 44 -4.34 -7.69 10.46
CA CYS A 44 -4.03 -7.59 11.90
C CYS A 44 -5.16 -8.17 12.76
N HIS A 45 -6.41 -7.76 12.51
CA HIS A 45 -7.58 -8.28 13.24
C HIS A 45 -7.71 -9.80 13.11
N SER A 46 -7.48 -10.36 11.91
CA SER A 46 -7.57 -11.81 11.67
C SER A 46 -6.54 -12.64 12.46
N ILE A 47 -5.45 -12.03 12.91
CA ILE A 47 -4.42 -12.67 13.74
C ILE A 47 -4.49 -12.24 15.21
N GLY A 48 -5.58 -11.57 15.62
CA GLY A 48 -5.82 -11.13 17.00
C GLY A 48 -5.12 -9.83 17.40
N ASP A 49 -4.65 -9.04 16.43
CA ASP A 49 -4.08 -7.70 16.65
C ASP A 49 -5.12 -6.61 16.34
N ASP A 50 -5.73 -6.07 17.41
CA ASP A 50 -6.70 -4.96 17.33
C ASP A 50 -6.06 -3.57 17.50
N SER A 51 -4.72 -3.47 17.47
CA SER A 51 -4.02 -2.20 17.75
C SER A 51 -4.16 -1.14 16.66
N GLN A 52 -4.65 -1.50 15.46
CA GLN A 52 -4.77 -0.59 14.33
C GLN A 52 -6.07 0.20 14.36
N PRO A 53 -6.03 1.55 14.40
CA PRO A 53 -7.24 2.37 14.37
C PRO A 53 -7.93 2.32 13.01
N ASN A 54 -9.22 2.68 12.96
CA ASN A 54 -9.88 2.94 11.67
C ASN A 54 -9.18 4.10 10.95
N TRP A 55 -9.19 4.09 9.62
CA TRP A 55 -8.51 5.13 8.83
C TRP A 55 -8.93 6.54 9.24
N HIS A 56 -10.22 6.80 9.42
CA HIS A 56 -10.70 8.14 9.78
C HIS A 56 -10.20 8.63 11.14
N GLU A 57 -9.99 7.71 12.08
CA GLU A 57 -9.53 7.96 13.45
C GLU A 57 -8.00 7.93 13.56
N ALA A 58 -7.31 7.39 12.55
CA ALA A 58 -5.85 7.30 12.56
C ALA A 58 -5.21 8.69 12.63
N PRO A 59 -4.15 8.87 13.44
CA PRO A 59 -3.45 10.13 13.54
C PRO A 59 -2.80 10.50 12.20
N GLN A 60 -2.63 11.80 11.95
CA GLN A 60 -2.19 12.28 10.65
C GLN A 60 -0.85 11.69 10.21
N TRP A 61 0.12 11.54 11.14
CA TRP A 61 1.42 10.94 10.84
C TRP A 61 1.32 9.49 10.33
N GLN A 62 0.30 8.74 10.75
CA GLN A 62 0.09 7.37 10.29
C GLN A 62 -0.50 7.35 8.87
N LYS A 63 -1.44 8.27 8.59
CA LYS A 63 -1.97 8.48 7.24
C LYS A 63 -0.88 8.92 6.28
N ASP A 64 -0.06 9.89 6.67
CA ASP A 64 1.05 10.41 5.88
C ASP A 64 2.09 9.32 5.58
N SER A 65 2.39 8.46 6.56
CA SER A 65 3.28 7.31 6.36
C SER A 65 2.75 6.33 5.31
N ALA A 66 1.44 6.03 5.33
CA ALA A 66 0.82 5.17 4.33
C ALA A 66 0.81 5.83 2.94
N ILE A 67 0.48 7.12 2.87
CA ILE A 67 0.51 7.91 1.62
C ILE A 67 1.92 7.95 1.01
N ASN A 68 2.95 8.14 1.84
CA ASN A 68 4.34 8.11 1.38
C ASN A 68 4.73 6.72 0.85
N GLY A 69 4.27 5.64 1.50
CA GLY A 69 4.41 4.28 1.00
C GLY A 69 3.78 4.11 -0.39
N VAL A 70 2.54 4.56 -0.58
CA VAL A 70 1.87 4.51 -1.90
C VAL A 70 2.67 5.27 -2.95
N LYS A 71 3.07 6.51 -2.67
CA LYS A 71 3.89 7.31 -3.59
C LYS A 71 5.18 6.60 -3.97
N TYR A 72 5.85 6.00 -2.99
CA TYR A 72 7.08 5.24 -3.24
C TYR A 72 6.83 4.06 -4.19
N HIS A 73 5.79 3.27 -3.95
CA HIS A 73 5.41 2.15 -4.81
C HIS A 73 5.00 2.59 -6.21
N LEU A 74 4.28 3.70 -6.37
CA LEU A 74 3.84 4.18 -7.70
C LEU A 74 4.96 4.86 -8.49
N SER A 75 5.96 5.43 -7.82
CA SER A 75 7.10 6.10 -8.47
C SER A 75 8.26 5.15 -8.83
N ASN A 76 8.16 3.87 -8.45
CA ASN A 76 9.23 2.89 -8.64
C ASN A 76 8.65 1.56 -9.16
N ASP A 77 9.31 0.99 -10.16
CA ASP A 77 8.92 -0.30 -10.73
C ASP A 77 9.42 -1.46 -9.86
N ASN A 78 8.62 -2.54 -9.80
CA ASN A 78 9.01 -3.81 -9.18
C ASN A 78 9.51 -3.72 -7.72
N VAL A 79 9.04 -2.74 -6.95
CA VAL A 79 9.38 -2.59 -5.53
C VAL A 79 9.08 -3.87 -4.76
N THR A 80 10.07 -4.48 -4.13
CA THR A 80 9.87 -5.69 -3.31
C THR A 80 9.26 -5.34 -1.95
N PRO A 81 8.64 -6.30 -1.24
CA PRO A 81 8.22 -6.10 0.15
C PRO A 81 9.36 -5.66 1.07
N GLU A 82 10.57 -6.17 0.83
CA GLU A 82 11.78 -5.76 1.56
C GLU A 82 12.12 -4.29 1.31
N GLN A 83 12.14 -3.85 0.05
CA GLN A 83 12.38 -2.43 -0.30
C GLN A 83 11.27 -1.51 0.23
N SER A 84 10.02 -2.00 0.28
CA SER A 84 8.91 -1.29 0.92
C SER A 84 9.20 -1.05 2.41
N HIS A 85 9.63 -2.08 3.13
CA HIS A 85 10.01 -1.99 4.54
C HIS A 85 11.23 -1.08 4.75
N GLU A 86 12.27 -1.22 3.92
CA GLU A 86 13.47 -0.36 3.99
C GLU A 86 13.14 1.11 3.77
N SER A 87 12.24 1.41 2.83
CA SER A 87 11.74 2.78 2.58
C SER A 87 10.99 3.32 3.79
N TRP A 88 10.09 2.53 4.39
CA TRP A 88 9.41 2.88 5.65
C TRP A 88 10.41 3.10 6.80
N LEU A 89 11.38 2.19 6.96
CA LEU A 89 12.38 2.24 8.02
C LEU A 89 13.23 3.51 7.89
N LYS A 90 13.67 3.83 6.68
CA LYS A 90 14.42 5.06 6.38
C LYS A 90 13.60 6.31 6.71
N GLN A 91 12.34 6.38 6.28
CA GLN A 91 11.47 7.51 6.60
C GLN A 91 11.34 7.67 8.12
N LYS A 92 11.11 6.58 8.85
CA LYS A 92 10.95 6.61 10.31
C LYS A 92 12.26 7.00 11.00
N GLN A 93 13.40 6.55 10.51
CA GLN A 93 14.71 6.98 11.01
C GLN A 93 14.91 8.49 10.84
N ASP A 94 14.60 9.04 9.67
CA ASP A 94 14.70 10.47 9.37
C ASP A 94 13.73 11.30 10.25
N GLU A 95 12.59 10.71 10.64
CA GLU A 95 11.64 11.27 11.62
C GLU A 95 12.07 11.09 13.09
N GLY A 96 13.21 10.45 13.36
CA GLY A 96 13.77 10.24 14.70
C GLY A 96 13.19 9.04 15.46
N TRP A 97 12.58 8.09 14.76
CA TRP A 97 12.18 6.81 15.35
C TRP A 97 13.37 5.88 15.57
N LYS A 98 13.20 4.94 16.49
CA LYS A 98 14.20 3.95 16.88
C LYS A 98 13.52 2.63 17.26
N TYR A 99 14.35 1.62 17.50
CA TYR A 99 13.89 0.35 18.04
C TYR A 99 13.32 0.50 19.46
N GLY A 100 12.21 -0.19 19.71
CA GLY A 100 11.69 -0.51 21.04
C GLY A 100 10.75 -1.71 20.96
N GLU A 101 10.57 -2.43 22.07
CA GLU A 101 9.83 -3.70 22.09
C GLU A 101 8.35 -3.54 21.75
N VAL A 102 7.78 -2.37 22.03
CA VAL A 102 6.39 -2.02 21.76
C VAL A 102 6.36 -0.71 20.98
N LYS A 103 5.36 -0.55 20.12
CA LYS A 103 5.15 0.70 19.40
C LYS A 103 4.73 1.80 20.38
N ASP A 104 5.52 2.85 20.47
CA ASP A 104 5.27 4.02 21.31
C ASP A 104 5.47 5.30 20.47
N PRO A 105 4.37 5.95 20.02
CA PRO A 105 4.47 7.16 19.20
C PRO A 105 5.08 8.37 19.92
N GLU A 106 4.97 8.45 21.25
CA GLU A 106 5.52 9.56 22.02
C GLU A 106 7.05 9.43 22.14
N LYS A 107 7.53 8.21 22.41
CA LYS A 107 8.97 7.90 22.45
C LYS A 107 9.59 7.65 21.06
N LYS A 108 8.75 7.60 20.02
CA LYS A 108 9.10 7.21 18.64
C LYS A 108 9.79 5.85 18.58
N GLU A 109 9.20 4.85 19.22
CA GLU A 109 9.72 3.47 19.26
C GLU A 109 8.84 2.54 18.41
N HIS A 110 9.45 1.58 17.71
CA HIS A 110 8.73 0.57 16.94
C HIS A 110 9.46 -0.80 16.95
N PRO A 111 8.74 -1.94 17.12
CA PRO A 111 9.38 -3.27 17.18
C PRO A 111 9.99 -3.70 15.85
N CYS A 112 9.42 -3.24 14.73
CA CYS A 112 9.90 -3.54 13.39
C CYS A 112 11.14 -2.73 12.95
N PHE A 113 11.77 -1.98 13.85
CA PHE A 113 12.99 -1.21 13.55
C PHE A 113 14.23 -2.13 13.46
N ARG A 114 14.22 -3.04 12.48
CA ARG A 114 15.21 -4.11 12.26
C ARG A 114 15.24 -4.54 10.78
N PRO A 115 16.25 -5.29 10.32
CA PRO A 115 16.32 -5.80 8.95
C PRO A 115 15.07 -6.62 8.58
N TYR A 116 14.67 -6.57 7.30
CA TYR A 116 13.48 -7.27 6.81
C TYR A 116 13.54 -8.78 7.05
N SER A 117 14.73 -9.38 6.91
CA SER A 117 14.98 -10.80 7.16
C SER A 117 14.75 -11.23 8.61
N GLU A 118 14.80 -10.29 9.57
CA GLU A 118 14.59 -10.51 11.00
C GLU A 118 13.15 -10.18 11.44
N LEU A 119 12.29 -9.73 10.52
CA LEU A 119 10.89 -9.50 10.82
C LEU A 119 10.14 -10.83 11.01
N PRO A 120 9.22 -10.87 11.99
CA PRO A 120 8.24 -11.94 12.06
C PRO A 120 7.42 -12.04 10.77
N GLN A 121 6.96 -13.25 10.44
CA GLN A 121 6.22 -13.50 9.20
C GLN A 121 4.99 -12.60 9.08
N GLU A 122 4.30 -12.35 10.18
CA GLU A 122 3.13 -11.48 10.25
C GLU A 122 3.43 -10.03 9.89
N GLN A 123 4.63 -9.52 10.22
CA GLN A 123 5.01 -8.18 9.82
C GLN A 123 5.37 -8.13 8.33
N ARG A 124 6.10 -9.13 7.83
CA ARG A 124 6.41 -9.25 6.39
C ARG A 124 5.17 -9.39 5.51
N THR A 125 4.13 -10.08 6.01
CA THR A 125 2.85 -10.22 5.31
C THR A 125 2.17 -8.85 5.11
N LYS A 126 2.30 -7.92 6.06
CA LYS A 126 1.75 -6.56 5.89
C LYS A 126 2.42 -5.80 4.75
N ASP A 127 3.73 -5.95 4.56
CA ASP A 127 4.44 -5.33 3.43
C ASP A 127 4.01 -5.95 2.10
N PHE A 128 3.81 -7.27 2.07
CA PHE A 128 3.30 -7.97 0.89
C PHE A 128 1.89 -7.51 0.53
N LEU A 129 0.98 -7.44 1.50
CA LEU A 129 -0.40 -6.99 1.29
C LEU A 129 -0.47 -5.52 0.86
N PHE A 130 0.33 -4.66 1.49
CA PHE A 130 0.42 -3.25 1.11
C PHE A 130 0.85 -3.11 -0.34
N LYS A 131 1.95 -3.78 -0.74
CA LYS A 131 2.43 -3.83 -2.13
C LYS A 131 1.34 -4.33 -3.07
N ALA A 132 0.69 -5.45 -2.76
CA ALA A 132 -0.31 -6.07 -3.62
C ALA A 132 -1.50 -5.14 -3.89
N VAL A 133 -1.93 -4.38 -2.87
CA VAL A 133 -2.96 -3.35 -3.04
C VAL A 133 -2.46 -2.26 -3.98
N VAL A 134 -1.29 -1.66 -3.73
CA VAL A 134 -0.81 -0.54 -4.57
C VAL A 134 -0.57 -0.97 -6.02
N ASP A 135 0.00 -2.16 -6.24
CA ASP A 135 0.26 -2.66 -7.59
C ASP A 135 -1.01 -2.92 -8.39
N SER A 136 -2.15 -3.17 -7.75
CA SER A 136 -3.45 -3.29 -8.45
C SER A 136 -3.92 -2.00 -9.11
N PHE A 137 -3.27 -0.87 -8.83
CA PHE A 137 -3.52 0.43 -9.44
C PHE A 137 -2.47 0.83 -10.50
N LYS A 138 -1.48 -0.04 -10.78
CA LYS A 138 -0.51 0.17 -11.87
C LYS A 138 -1.08 -0.44 -13.15
N PHE A 139 -1.38 0.40 -14.15
CA PHE A 139 -1.88 -0.01 -15.47
C PHE A 139 -0.88 0.37 -16.56
#